data_AF-A0A379B2L2-F1
#
_entry.id   AF-A0A379B2L2-F1
#
_cell.length_a   1.000
_cell.length_b   1.000
_cell.length_c   1.000
_cell.angle_alpha   90.00
_cell.angle_beta   90.00
_cell.angle_gamma   90.00
#
_symmetry.space_group_name_H-M   'P 1'
#
loop_
_entity.id
_entity.type
_entity.pdbx_description
1 polymer ?
#
loop_
_entity_poly.entity_id
_entity_poly.type
_entity_poly.pdbx_seq_one_letter_code
_entity_poly.pdbx_strand_id
1 'polypeptide(L)'
;MNGETQLIDSPGLQEFGLHHLQAADLPHYFPDFRHLVGQCRFHNCTHRAEPGCAFKAAAETGAASPERLAFLQGITDELLG
;
A
#
# COMPACT_ATOMS: atom_id res chain seq x y z
N MET A 1 -2.24 -38.93 6.63
CA MET A 1 -2.18 -37.50 6.27
C MET A 1 -3.30 -36.82 7.03
N ASN A 2 -2.95 -36.13 8.10
CA ASN A 2 -3.92 -35.63 9.08
C ASN A 2 -4.70 -34.46 8.48
N GLY A 3 -6.02 -34.65 8.36
CA GLY A 3 -6.95 -33.70 7.78
C GLY A 3 -7.60 -32.83 8.85
N GLU A 4 -6.85 -31.88 9.40
CA GLU A 4 -7.39 -30.89 10.32
C GLU A 4 -6.96 -29.48 9.88
N THR A 5 -7.40 -29.10 8.68
CA THR A 5 -7.39 -27.69 8.28
C THR A 5 -8.66 -27.05 8.84
N GLN A 6 -8.52 -26.22 9.86
CA GLN A 6 -9.63 -25.42 10.37
C GLN A 6 -9.59 -24.03 9.71
N LEU A 7 -10.66 -23.68 9.00
CA LEU A 7 -10.87 -22.35 8.46
C LEU A 7 -11.50 -21.49 9.57
N ILE A 8 -10.77 -20.50 10.05
CA ILE A 8 -11.30 -19.50 10.98
C ILE A 8 -11.92 -18.39 10.13
N ASP A 9 -13.25 -18.34 10.06
CA ASP A 9 -14.01 -17.22 9.50
C ASP A 9 -14.64 -16.45 10.67
N SER A 10 -14.12 -15.25 10.95
CA SER A 10 -14.62 -14.39 12.02
C SER A 10 -15.26 -13.15 11.39
N PRO A 11 -16.58 -12.94 11.52
CA PRO A 11 -17.29 -11.85 10.86
C PRO A 11 -16.69 -10.47 11.17
N GLY A 12 -16.18 -10.28 12.40
CA GLY A 12 -15.52 -9.04 12.80
C GLY A 12 -14.21 -8.73 12.05
N LEU A 13 -13.53 -9.73 11.46
CA LEU A 13 -12.25 -9.53 10.78
C LEU A 13 -12.38 -8.63 9.53
N GLN A 14 -13.55 -8.62 8.88
CA GLN A 14 -13.84 -7.68 7.79
C GLN A 14 -14.16 -6.27 8.31
N GLU A 15 -14.69 -6.14 9.52
CA GLU A 15 -15.14 -4.87 10.10
C GLU A 15 -14.00 -4.05 10.74
N PHE A 16 -12.85 -4.67 11.04
CA PHE A 16 -11.70 -3.97 11.62
C PHE A 16 -10.94 -3.06 10.64
N GLY A 17 -11.26 -3.12 9.34
CA GLY A 17 -10.81 -2.20 8.29
C GLY A 17 -9.31 -1.87 8.28
N LEU A 18 -8.93 -0.87 7.48
CA LEU A 18 -7.57 -0.33 7.49
C LEU A 18 -7.48 0.99 8.26
N HIS A 19 -8.60 1.50 8.79
CA HIS A 19 -8.71 2.82 9.45
C HIS A 19 -7.78 3.01 10.67
N HIS A 20 -7.26 1.94 11.25
CA HIS A 20 -6.28 2.02 12.33
C HIS A 20 -4.85 2.29 11.83
N LEU A 21 -4.60 2.16 10.53
CA LEU A 21 -3.31 2.44 9.89
C LEU A 21 -3.23 3.91 9.47
N GLN A 22 -2.05 4.49 9.56
CA GLN A 22 -1.79 5.79 8.96
C GLN A 22 -1.45 5.60 7.49
N ALA A 23 -2.02 6.44 6.61
CA ALA A 23 -1.72 6.41 5.17
C ALA A 23 -0.22 6.54 4.87
N ALA A 24 0.51 7.31 5.69
CA ALA A 24 1.96 7.47 5.58
C ALA A 24 2.76 6.18 5.84
N ASP A 25 2.21 5.23 6.60
CA ASP A 25 2.85 3.95 6.90
C ASP A 25 2.59 2.89 5.80
N LEU A 26 1.55 3.07 4.98
CA LEU A 26 1.19 2.11 3.93
C LEU A 26 2.36 1.66 3.05
N PRO A 27 3.24 2.54 2.56
CA PRO A 27 4.35 2.15 1.70
C PRO A 27 5.32 1.15 2.36
N HIS A 28 5.42 1.15 3.69
CA HIS A 28 6.27 0.20 4.42
C HIS A 28 5.75 -1.23 4.39
N TYR A 29 4.44 -1.41 4.19
CA TYR A 29 3.81 -2.74 4.12
C TYR A 29 3.85 -3.35 2.71
N PHE A 30 4.39 -2.63 1.72
CA PHE A 30 4.57 -3.11 0.36
C PHE A 30 6.05 -3.44 0.12
N PRO A 31 6.43 -4.73 0.10
CA PRO A 31 7.83 -5.15 -0.06
C PRO A 31 8.45 -4.59 -1.34
N ASP A 32 7.67 -4.55 -2.42
CA ASP A 32 8.05 -4.04 -3.74
C ASP A 32 8.46 -2.56 -3.69
N PHE A 33 7.90 -1.79 -2.75
CA PHE A 33 8.09 -0.36 -2.66
C PHE A 33 8.94 0.10 -1.49
N ARG A 34 9.31 -0.81 -0.57
CA ARG A 34 10.05 -0.47 0.66
C ARG A 34 11.34 0.31 0.39
N HIS A 35 12.02 0.02 -0.72
CA HIS A 35 13.25 0.69 -1.11
C HIS A 35 13.04 2.13 -1.61
N LEU A 36 11.82 2.49 -2.03
CA LEU A 36 11.45 3.82 -2.54
C LEU A 36 10.97 4.77 -1.45
N VAL A 37 10.72 4.26 -0.24
CA VAL A 37 10.21 5.07 0.87
C VAL A 37 11.21 6.18 1.21
N GLY A 38 10.72 7.41 1.32
CA GLY A 38 11.55 8.59 1.59
C GLY A 38 12.32 9.12 0.37
N GLN A 39 12.22 8.50 -0.81
CA GLN A 39 12.87 8.98 -2.04
C GLN A 39 12.02 9.97 -2.84
N CYS A 40 10.79 10.24 -2.40
CA CYS A 40 9.95 11.25 -3.04
C CYS A 40 10.52 12.65 -2.83
N ARG A 41 10.30 13.53 -3.80
CA ARG A 41 10.67 14.96 -3.70
C ARG A 41 10.10 15.64 -2.46
N PHE A 42 8.89 15.25 -2.05
CA PHE A 42 8.18 15.82 -0.90
C PHE A 42 8.08 14.81 0.23
N HIS A 43 8.26 15.29 1.47
CA HIS A 43 8.18 14.47 2.69
C HIS A 43 6.75 13.95 2.94
N ASN A 44 5.73 14.73 2.60
CA ASN A 44 4.31 14.41 2.77
C ASN A 44 3.68 13.87 1.48
N CYS A 45 4.45 13.09 0.71
CA CYS A 45 3.97 12.50 -0.54
C CYS A 45 2.88 11.44 -0.23
N THR A 46 1.67 11.65 -0.73
CA THR A 46 0.57 10.68 -0.79
C THR A 46 0.70 9.71 -1.96
N HIS A 47 1.71 9.87 -2.81
CA HIS A 47 2.01 9.03 -3.96
C HIS A 47 0.92 9.02 -5.05
N ARG A 48 -0.02 9.97 -5.03
CA ARG A 48 -1.14 10.08 -5.98
C ARG A 48 -0.78 10.98 -7.17
N ALA A 49 -0.85 12.29 -6.97
CA ALA A 49 -0.70 13.27 -8.05
C ALA A 49 0.62 14.06 -7.97
N GLU A 50 1.39 13.92 -6.89
CA GLU A 50 2.53 14.81 -6.64
C GLU A 50 3.66 14.64 -7.68
N PRO A 51 4.26 15.75 -8.15
CA PRO A 51 5.40 15.70 -9.06
C PRO A 51 6.65 15.20 -8.32
N GLY A 52 7.49 14.40 -8.99
CA GLY A 52 8.70 13.84 -8.38
C GLY A 52 8.43 12.75 -7.34
N CYS A 53 7.32 12.02 -7.47
CA CYS A 53 7.05 10.82 -6.68
C CYS A 53 7.93 9.66 -7.18
N ALA A 54 8.77 9.11 -6.30
CA ALA A 54 9.65 7.98 -6.64
C ALA A 54 8.88 6.73 -7.05
N PHE A 55 7.67 6.53 -6.51
CA PHE A 55 6.82 5.38 -6.79
C PHE A 55 6.26 5.42 -8.21
N LYS A 56 5.81 6.61 -8.65
CA LYS A 56 5.37 6.82 -10.03
C LYS A 56 6.53 6.63 -11.00
N ALA A 57 7.68 7.23 -10.72
CA ALA A 57 8.87 7.04 -11.54
C ALA A 57 9.28 5.56 -11.64
N ALA A 58 9.22 4.80 -10.54
CA ALA A 58 9.51 3.38 -10.54
C ALA A 58 8.48 2.57 -11.35
N ALA A 59 7.19 2.93 -11.29
CA ALA A 59 6.16 2.31 -12.10
C ALA A 59 6.32 2.63 -13.60
N GLU A 60 6.67 3.86 -13.95
CA GLU A 60 6.91 4.30 -15.34
C GLU A 60 8.15 3.62 -15.95
N THR A 61 9.18 3.37 -15.14
CA THR A 61 10.42 2.71 -15.57
C THR A 61 10.35 1.18 -15.53
N GLY A 62 9.27 0.60 -15.00
CA GLY A 62 9.11 -0.83 -14.81
C GLY A 62 9.89 -1.41 -13.62
N ALA A 63 10.52 -0.58 -12.80
CA ALA A 63 11.18 -0.99 -11.56
C ALA A 63 10.18 -1.41 -10.46
N ALA A 64 8.92 -1.00 -10.59
CA ALA A 64 7.83 -1.48 -9.74
C ALA A 64 6.54 -1.71 -10.56
N SER A 65 5.65 -2.57 -10.06
CA SER A 65 4.41 -2.87 -10.79
C SER A 65 3.43 -1.68 -10.72
N PRO A 66 2.91 -1.19 -11.87
CA PRO A 66 1.91 -0.12 -11.89
C PRO A 66 0.59 -0.56 -11.24
N GLU A 67 0.28 -1.85 -11.28
CA GLU A 67 -0.91 -2.46 -10.67
C GLU A 67 -0.82 -2.37 -9.14
N ARG A 68 0.36 -2.66 -8.60
CA ARG A 68 0.66 -2.54 -7.16
C ARG A 68 0.61 -1.09 -6.71
N LEU A 69 1.05 -0.16 -7.56
CA LEU A 69 0.97 1.27 -7.26
C LEU A 69 -0.48 1.74 -7.22
N ALA A 70 -1.30 1.34 -8.19
CA ALA A 70 -2.73 1.66 -8.21
C ALA A 70 -3.44 1.11 -6.95
N PHE A 71 -3.08 -0.10 -6.51
CA PHE A 71 -3.62 -0.67 -5.27
C PHE A 71 -3.22 0.12 -4.03
N LEU A 72 -1.93 0.51 -3.91
CA LEU A 72 -1.46 1.39 -2.83
C LEU A 72 -2.24 2.72 -2.81
N GLN A 73 -2.43 3.34 -3.97
CA GLN A 73 -3.17 4.59 -4.11
C GLN A 73 -4.64 4.45 -3.72
N GLY A 74 -5.29 3.34 -4.08
CA GLY A 74 -6.68 3.04 -3.71
C GLY A 74 -6.87 2.93 -2.20
N ILE A 75 -5.99 2.18 -1.53
CA ILE A 75 -6.03 2.08 -0.05
C ILE A 75 -5.72 3.44 0.59
N THR A 76 -4.77 4.19 0.03
CA THR A 76 -4.44 5.53 0.51
C THR A 76 -5.64 6.47 0.43
N ASP A 77 -6.46 6.36 -0.62
CA ASP A 77 -7.68 7.15 -0.78
C ASP A 77 -8.74 6.77 0.26
N GLU A 78 -8.95 5.47 0.49
CA GLU A 78 -9.88 4.97 1.52
C GLU A 78 -9.52 5.45 2.94
N LEU A 79 -8.23 5.59 3.25
CA LEU A 79 -7.76 6.06 4.58
C LEU A 79 -7.78 7.58 4.74
N LEU A 80 -7.77 8.33 3.64
CA LEU A 80 -7.77 9.80 3.66
C LEU A 80 -9.15 10.41 3.42
N GLY A 81 -10.13 9.61 2.97
CA GLY A 81 -11.54 9.97 2.85
C GLY A 81 -12.30 9.76 4.15
#